data_AF-T1BC72-F1
#
_entry.id   AF-T1BC72-F1
#
_cell.length_a   1.000
_cell.length_b   1.000
_cell.length_c   1.000
_cell.angle_alpha   90.00
_cell.angle_beta   90.00
_cell.angle_gamma   90.00
#
_symmetry.space_group_name_H-M   'P 1'
#
loop_
_entity.id
_entity.type
_entity.pdbx_description
1 polymer ?
#
loop_
_entity_poly.entity_id
_entity_poly.type
_entity_poly.pdbx_seq_one_letter_code
_entity_poly.pdbx_strand_id
1 'polypeptide(L)'
;MHQALRWGSRALDWVDTQAHQRFAGLTGLRFNIGRVEGGIKANVIAPSAELRFGLRPLPSMDSDAILARLRALADPAPAQFEETFRGAPLPAGDIAD
;
A
#
# COMPACT_ATOMS: atom_id res chain seq x y z
N MET A 1 -2.29 -8.94 14.81
CA MET A 1 -0.84 -8.78 14.49
C MET A 1 -0.36 -9.65 13.31
N HIS A 2 -0.43 -10.99 13.37
CA HIS A 2 0.12 -11.86 12.31
C HIS A 2 -0.37 -11.54 10.90
N GLN A 3 -1.68 -11.30 10.72
CA GLN A 3 -2.26 -10.92 9.43
C GLN A 3 -1.62 -9.64 8.88
N ALA A 4 -1.43 -8.60 9.70
CA ALA A 4 -0.83 -7.33 9.28
C ALA A 4 0.62 -7.52 8.81
N LEU A 5 1.41 -8.33 9.51
CA LEU A 5 2.80 -8.62 9.12
C LEU A 5 2.87 -9.44 7.81
N ARG A 6 2.01 -10.45 7.67
CA ARG A 6 1.92 -11.25 6.43
C ARG A 6 1.47 -10.40 5.24
N TRP A 7 0.47 -9.55 5.45
CA TRP A 7 0.04 -8.58 4.46
C TRP A 7 1.17 -7.63 4.08
N GLY A 8 1.90 -7.10 5.07
CA GLY A 8 3.02 -6.18 4.85
C GLY A 8 4.11 -6.81 3.97
N SER A 9 4.49 -8.06 4.25
CA SER A 9 5.42 -8.82 3.41
C SER A 9 4.91 -8.92 1.97
N ARG A 10 3.67 -9.38 1.77
CA ARG A 10 3.08 -9.52 0.44
C ARG A 10 2.95 -8.19 -0.30
N ALA A 11 2.68 -7.10 0.42
CA ALA A 11 2.59 -5.76 -0.13
C ALA A 11 3.96 -5.28 -0.63
N LEU A 12 5.03 -5.50 0.15
CA LEU A 12 6.39 -5.19 -0.25
C LEU A 12 6.81 -5.99 -1.48
N ASP A 13 6.59 -7.32 -1.48
CA ASP A 13 6.88 -8.19 -2.62
C ASP A 13 6.17 -7.70 -3.88
N TRP A 14 4.89 -7.31 -3.76
CA TRP A 14 4.12 -6.80 -4.90
C TRP A 14 4.63 -5.42 -5.37
N VAL A 15 4.97 -4.50 -4.47
CA VAL A 15 5.54 -3.20 -4.82
C VAL A 15 6.85 -3.35 -5.59
N ASP A 16 7.70 -4.31 -5.20
CA ASP A 16 8.96 -4.58 -5.89
C ASP A 16 8.73 -5.00 -7.35
N THR A 17 7.63 -5.71 -7.65
CA THR A 17 7.26 -6.02 -9.04
C THR A 17 6.96 -4.77 -9.88
N GLN A 18 6.64 -3.64 -9.24
CA GLN A 18 6.38 -2.36 -9.91
C GLN A 18 7.65 -1.58 -10.22
N ALA A 19 8.84 -2.07 -9.83
CA ALA A 19 10.12 -1.38 -10.00
C ALA A 19 10.48 -1.03 -11.46
N HIS A 20 9.80 -1.62 -12.46
CA HIS A 20 9.97 -1.33 -13.88
C HIS A 20 9.16 -0.12 -14.37
N GLN A 21 8.18 0.37 -13.61
CA GLN A 21 7.33 1.52 -13.98
C GLN A 21 8.17 2.79 -14.14
N ARG A 22 7.90 3.60 -15.16
CA ARG A 22 8.69 4.81 -15.49
C ARG A 22 7.79 5.98 -15.85
N PHE A 23 8.15 7.17 -15.41
CA PHE A 23 7.53 8.43 -15.83
C PHE A 23 8.48 9.61 -15.60
N ALA A 24 8.83 10.37 -16.64
CA ALA A 24 9.65 11.59 -16.55
C ALA A 24 10.90 11.47 -15.62
N GLY A 25 11.63 10.35 -15.72
CA GLY A 25 12.82 10.07 -14.89
C GLY A 25 12.54 9.48 -13.50
N LEU A 26 11.27 9.40 -13.08
CA LEU A 26 10.84 8.69 -11.88
C LEU A 26 10.68 7.20 -12.17
N THR A 27 10.96 6.37 -11.17
CA THR A 27 10.97 4.91 -11.28
C THR A 27 10.22 4.24 -10.13
N GLY A 28 9.43 3.23 -10.48
CA GLY A 28 8.75 2.35 -9.53
C GLY A 28 7.58 3.01 -8.80
N LEU A 29 7.02 2.25 -7.84
CA LEU A 29 5.99 2.73 -6.92
C LEU A 29 6.65 3.02 -5.56
N ARG A 30 6.64 4.27 -5.11
CA ARG A 30 7.11 4.58 -3.75
C ARG A 30 6.03 4.17 -2.77
N PHE A 31 6.36 3.25 -1.87
CA PHE A 31 5.48 2.70 -0.85
C PHE A 31 6.19 2.73 0.50
N ASN A 32 5.45 3.03 1.57
CA ASN A 32 6.00 3.07 2.91
C ASN A 32 4.96 2.61 3.94
N ILE A 33 5.34 1.68 4.81
CA ILE A 33 4.56 1.36 6.01
C ILE A 33 5.07 2.27 7.13
N GLY A 34 4.26 3.26 7.50
CA GLY A 34 4.65 4.29 8.47
C GLY A 34 4.40 3.90 9.93
N ARG A 35 3.44 3.01 10.19
CA ARG A 35 3.11 2.55 11.55
C ARG A 35 2.52 1.15 11.49
N VAL A 36 2.94 0.30 12.44
CA VAL A 36 2.31 -0.99 12.74
C VAL A 36 2.17 -1.09 14.25
N GLU A 37 0.96 -1.36 14.72
CA GLU A 37 0.67 -1.45 16.16
C GLU A 37 -0.32 -2.57 16.45
N GLY A 38 -0.14 -3.25 17.58
CA GLY A 38 -1.09 -4.26 18.04
C GLY A 38 -0.45 -5.26 19.00
N GLY A 39 -1.26 -5.80 19.91
CA GLY A 39 -0.79 -6.71 20.95
C GLY A 39 -0.23 -6.00 22.18
N ILE A 40 -0.01 -6.77 23.24
CA ILE A 40 0.47 -6.27 24.54
C ILE A 40 1.62 -7.14 25.05
N LYS A 41 1.48 -8.48 24.94
CA LYS A 41 2.46 -9.45 25.43
C LYS A 41 2.89 -10.37 24.29
N ALA A 42 4.17 -10.73 24.24
CA ALA A 42 4.71 -11.58 23.18
C ALA A 42 4.09 -12.99 23.14
N ASN A 43 3.62 -13.49 24.28
CA ASN A 43 3.01 -14.81 24.41
C ASN A 43 1.48 -14.82 24.23
N VAL A 44 0.87 -13.68 23.88
CA VAL A 44 -0.57 -13.58 23.64
C VAL A 44 -0.80 -13.17 22.19
N ILE A 45 -1.60 -13.96 21.47
CA ILE A 45 -1.99 -13.61 20.10
C ILE A 45 -2.86 -12.36 20.17
N ALA A 46 -2.38 -11.28 19.55
CA ALA A 46 -3.10 -10.01 19.50
C ALA A 46 -4.41 -10.16 18.69
N PRO A 47 -5.57 -9.82 19.26
CA PRO A 47 -6.86 -9.96 18.59
C PRO A 47 -7.06 -8.94 17.46
N SER A 48 -6.35 -7.81 17.52
CA SER A 48 -6.38 -6.75 16.50
C SER A 48 -4.97 -6.22 16.21
N ALA A 49 -4.84 -5.47 15.12
CA ALA A 49 -3.69 -4.64 14.81
C ALA A 49 -4.11 -3.51 13.89
N GLU A 50 -3.45 -2.37 14.01
CA GLU A 50 -3.56 -1.23 13.11
C GLU A 50 -2.27 -1.13 12.28
N LEU A 51 -2.43 -0.89 10.98
CA LEU A 51 -1.31 -0.63 10.08
C LEU A 51 -1.65 0.61 9.25
N ARG A 52 -0.71 1.57 9.20
CA ARG A 52 -0.79 2.75 8.35
C ARG A 52 0.31 2.71 7.31
N PHE A 53 -0.07 2.89 6.06
CA PHE A 53 0.85 2.97 4.93
C PHE A 53 0.53 4.17 4.06
N GLY A 54 1.49 4.55 3.24
CA GLY A 54 1.33 5.57 2.20
C GLY A 54 2.01 5.12 0.93
N LEU A 55 1.55 5.67 -0.20
CA LEU A 55 2.15 5.42 -1.50
C LEU A 55 2.14 6.69 -2.36
N ARG A 56 3.03 6.73 -3.35
CA ARG A 56 3.12 7.81 -4.34
C ARG A 56 3.17 7.16 -5.72
N PRO A 57 2.01 6.93 -6.36
CA PRO A 57 1.95 6.44 -7.74
C PRO A 57 2.59 7.46 -8.69
N LEU A 58 3.09 6.96 -9.83
CA LEU A 58 3.44 7.83 -10.95
C LEU A 58 2.15 8.37 -11.59
N PRO A 59 2.21 9.50 -12.32
CA PRO A 59 1.02 10.08 -12.94
C PRO A 59 0.28 9.14 -13.90
N SER A 60 0.99 8.21 -14.56
CA SER A 60 0.41 7.19 -15.45
C SER A 60 -0.19 5.97 -14.75
N MET A 61 -0.12 5.89 -13.42
CA MET A 61 -0.58 4.71 -12.67
C MET A 61 -2.00 4.91 -12.13
N ASP A 62 -2.83 3.89 -12.30
CA ASP A 62 -4.19 3.86 -11.73
C ASP A 62 -4.13 3.62 -10.21
N SER A 63 -4.43 4.68 -9.45
CA SER A 63 -4.42 4.66 -7.98
C SER A 63 -5.51 3.76 -7.39
N ASP A 64 -6.67 3.66 -8.03
CA ASP A 64 -7.77 2.83 -7.54
C ASP A 64 -7.46 1.35 -7.73
N ALA A 65 -6.88 0.98 -8.88
CA ALA A 65 -6.40 -0.37 -9.12
C ALA A 65 -5.30 -0.77 -8.12
N ILE A 66 -4.38 0.15 -7.80
CA ILE A 66 -3.32 -0.08 -6.80
C ILE A 66 -3.91 -0.34 -5.41
N LEU A 67 -4.82 0.52 -4.95
CA LEU A 67 -5.45 0.36 -3.64
C LEU A 67 -6.29 -0.91 -3.57
N ALA A 68 -7.05 -1.22 -4.63
CA ALA A 68 -7.82 -2.46 -4.73
C ALA A 68 -6.90 -3.69 -4.65
N ARG A 69 -5.75 -3.67 -5.35
CA ARG A 69 -4.77 -4.74 -5.31
C ARG A 69 -4.17 -4.91 -3.92
N LEU A 70 -3.76 -3.82 -3.27
CA LEU A 70 -3.21 -3.84 -1.91
C LEU A 70 -4.24 -4.39 -0.90
N ARG A 71 -5.52 -3.99 -1.02
CA ARG A 71 -6.61 -4.53 -0.19
C ARG A 71 -6.79 -6.03 -0.39
N ALA A 72 -6.73 -6.50 -1.64
CA ALA A 72 -6.90 -7.91 -2.00
C ALA A 72 -5.72 -8.81 -1.55
N LEU A 73 -4.56 -8.25 -1.20
CA LEU A 73 -3.45 -9.01 -0.62
C LEU A 73 -3.72 -9.43 0.83
N ALA A 74 -4.76 -8.92 1.49
CA ALA A 74 -5.13 -9.32 2.83
C ALA A 74 -5.97 -10.61 2.78
N ASP A 75 -5.54 -11.60 3.55
CA ASP A 75 -6.27 -12.85 3.73
C ASP A 75 -6.22 -13.25 5.22
N PRO A 76 -7.36 -13.26 5.93
CA PRO A 76 -8.70 -12.86 5.46
C PRO A 76 -8.79 -11.37 5.08
N ALA A 77 -9.93 -10.93 4.54
CA ALA A 77 -10.18 -9.52 4.28
C ALA A 77 -10.00 -8.69 5.57
N PRO A 78 -9.48 -7.44 5.49
CA PRO A 78 -9.26 -6.64 6.68
C PRO A 78 -10.60 -6.17 7.25
N ALA A 79 -10.68 -6.05 8.56
CA ALA A 79 -11.88 -5.53 9.22
C ALA A 79 -12.21 -4.10 8.76
N GLN A 80 -11.18 -3.30 8.47
CA GLN A 80 -11.28 -1.94 7.95
C GLN A 80 -10.17 -1.69 6.93
N PHE A 81 -10.50 -0.96 5.86
CA PHE A 81 -9.54 -0.49 4.86
C PHE A 81 -10.03 0.87 4.37
N GLU A 82 -9.36 1.94 4.81
CA GLU A 82 -9.80 3.31 4.61
C GLU A 82 -8.66 4.14 4.00
N GLU A 83 -8.98 4.89 2.95
CA GLU A 83 -8.08 5.89 2.40
C GLU A 83 -8.31 7.23 3.12
N THR A 84 -7.34 7.66 3.91
CA THR A 84 -7.48 8.86 4.74
C THR A 84 -7.17 10.16 3.99
N PHE A 85 -6.41 10.09 2.90
CA PHE A 85 -6.03 11.24 2.08
C PHE A 85 -5.57 10.81 0.68
N ARG A 86 -5.99 11.56 -0.34
CA ARG A 86 -5.51 11.44 -1.72
C ARG A 86 -5.06 12.79 -2.27
N GLY A 87 -3.85 12.83 -2.81
CA GLY A 87 -3.38 13.95 -3.64
C GLY A 87 -3.27 13.52 -5.09
N ALA A 88 -3.76 14.33 -6.03
CA ALA A 88 -3.59 14.07 -7.45
C ALA A 88 -2.10 14.18 -7.85
N PRO A 89 -1.60 13.31 -8.75
CA PRO A 89 -0.27 13.50 -9.33
C PRO A 89 -0.22 14.77 -10.19
N LEU A 90 0.99 15.29 -10.40
CA LEU A 90 1.26 16.37 -11.35
C LEU A 90 2.16 15.86 -12.48
N PRO A 91 1.82 16.10 -13.77
CA PRO A 91 0.57 16.70 -14.25
C PRO A 91 -0.65 15.83 -13.92
N ALA A 92 -1.80 16.46 -13.74
CA ALA A 92 -3.06 15.77 -13.50
C ALA A 92 -3.71 15.43 -14.85
N GLY A 93 -3.88 14.14 -15.16
CA GLY A 93 -4.52 13.65 -16.39
C GLY A 93 -3.57 12.94 -17.36
N ASP A 94 -4.12 12.42 -18.46
CA ASP A 94 -3.32 11.93 -19.59
C ASP A 94 -2.48 13.09 -20.11
N ILE A 95 -1.17 12.89 -20.19
CA ILE A 95 -0.32 13.79 -20.96
C ILE A 95 -0.80 13.61 -22.41
N ALA A 96 -1.51 14.60 -22.95
CA ALA A 96 -1.82 14.65 -24.36
C ALA A 96 -0.52 14.55 -25.17
N ASP A 97 -0.55 13.75 -26.24
CA ASP A 97 0.56 13.47 -27.17
C ASP A 97 1.38 14.71 -27.58
#